data_AF-A0A3N5TRC5-F1
#
_entry.id   AF-A0A3N5TRC5-F1
#
_cell.length_a   1.000
_cell.length_b   1.000
_cell.length_c   1.000
_cell.angle_alpha   90.00
_cell.angle_beta   90.00
_cell.angle_gamma   90.00
#
_symmetry.space_group_name_H-M   'P 1'
#
loop_
_entity.id
_entity.type
_entity.pdbx_description
1 polymer ?
#
loop_
_entity_poly.entity_id
_entity_poly.type
_entity_poly.pdbx_seq_one_letter_code
_entity_poly.pdbx_strand_id
1 'polypeptide(L)' 'VTCLLVEHDMGVVMDLSDRVFVLNFGNMIMDGTPQEVQSSPEVIKAYLGEEDLYATRA' A
#
# COMPACT_ATOMS: atom_id res chain seq x y z
N VAL A 1 -4.84 10.91 19.10
CA VAL A 1 -5.66 11.22 17.90
C VAL A 1 -5.31 10.16 16.87
N THR A 2 -6.30 9.59 16.19
CA THR A 2 -6.08 8.60 15.13
C THR A 2 -6.57 9.19 13.82
N CYS A 3 -5.76 9.10 12.78
CA CYS A 3 -6.10 9.57 11.44
C CYS A 3 -6.26 8.38 10.52
N LEU A 4 -7.31 8.42 9.68
CA LEU A 4 -7.49 7.47 8.58
C LEU A 4 -7.30 8.23 7.27
N LEU A 5 -6.46 7.70 6.40
CA LEU A 5 -6.12 8.28 5.11
C LEU A 5 -6.43 7.25 4.01
N VAL A 6 -6.98 7.72 2.90
CA VAL A 6 -7.16 6.94 1.68
C VAL A 6 -6.38 7.64 0.58
N GLU A 7 -5.34 6.99 0.08
CA GLU A 7 -4.44 7.53 -0.94
C GLU A 7 -4.13 6.49 -2.02
N HIS A 8 -3.68 7.01 -3.15
CA HIS A 8 -3.27 6.21 -4.31
C HIS A 8 -1.75 6.22 -4.51
N ASP A 9 -1.05 7.23 -3.98
CA ASP A 9 0.41 7.28 -3.99
C ASP A 9 0.96 6.33 -2.92
N MET A 10 1.57 5.24 -3.37
CA MET A 10 2.10 4.22 -2.47
C MET A 10 3.33 4.70 -1.70
N GLY A 11 4.12 5.64 -2.24
CA GLY A 11 5.21 6.25 -1.48
C GLY A 11 4.70 6.99 -0.26
N VAL A 12 3.64 7.79 -0.42
CA VAL A 12 2.98 8.50 0.69
C VAL A 12 2.37 7.52 1.70
N VAL A 13 1.66 6.50 1.23
CA VAL A 13 1.05 5.48 2.10
C VAL A 13 2.13 4.81 2.96
N MET A 14 3.27 4.44 2.37
CA MET A 14 4.33 3.75 3.08
C MET A 14 5.12 4.66 4.05
N ASP A 15 5.31 5.93 3.70
CA ASP A 15 6.07 6.88 4.53
C ASP A 15 5.25 7.37 5.74
N LEU A 16 3.93 7.49 5.61
CA LEU A 16 3.08 8.14 6.62
C LEU A 16 2.30 7.17 7.53
N SER A 17 2.05 5.95 7.09
CA SER A 17 1.09 5.06 7.77
C SER A 17 1.78 4.12 8.76
N ASP A 18 1.28 4.07 10.00
CA ASP A 18 1.68 3.02 10.95
C ASP A 18 1.13 1.64 10.57
N ARG A 19 -0.01 1.61 9.86
CA ARG A 19 -0.75 0.42 9.45
C ARG A 19 -1.50 0.68 8.15
N VAL A 20 -1.53 -0.31 7.26
CA VAL A 20 -2.11 -0.21 5.91
C VAL A 20 -3.12 -1.33 5.71
N PHE A 21 -4.30 -0.96 5.18
CA PHE A 21 -5.34 -1.88 4.75
C PHE A 21 -5.44 -1.84 3.23
N VAL A 22 -5.39 -3.00 2.58
CA VAL A 22 -5.52 -3.11 1.12
C VAL A 22 -6.80 -3.83 0.77
N LEU A 23 -7.62 -3.21 -0.06
CA LEU A 23 -8.92 -3.71 -0.48
C LEU A 23 -8.93 -3.94 -1.99
N ASN A 24 -9.04 -5.18 -2.46
CA ASN A 24 -9.22 -5.52 -3.87
C ASN A 24 -10.69 -5.87 -4.17
N PHE A 25 -11.33 -5.15 -5.08
CA PHE A 25 -12.77 -5.33 -5.43
C PHE A 25 -13.70 -5.42 -4.20
N GLY A 26 -13.46 -4.56 -3.20
CA GLY A 26 -14.25 -4.52 -1.96
C GLY A 26 -13.94 -5.63 -0.96
N ASN A 27 -12.97 -6.51 -1.24
CA ASN A 27 -12.50 -7.53 -0.31
C ASN A 27 -11.13 -7.12 0.24
N MET A 28 -10.95 -7.25 1.55
CA MET A 28 -9.65 -7.01 2.17
C MET A 28 -8.70 -8.14 1.82
N ILE A 29 -7.56 -7.77 1.24
CA ILE A 29 -6.51 -8.71 0.83
C ILE A 29 -5.28 -8.61 1.73
N MET A 30 -5.08 -7.49 2.42
CA MET A 30 -3.98 -7.31 3.35
C MET A 30 -4.32 -6.32 4.45
N ASP A 31 -3.81 -6.61 5.65
CA ASP A 31 -3.81 -5.74 6.82
C ASP A 31 -2.47 -5.93 7.53
N GLY A 32 -1.64 -4.89 7.55
CA GLY A 32 -0.32 -4.98 8.16
C GLY A 32 0.45 -3.67 8.15
N THR A 33 1.73 -3.74 8.50
CA THR A 33 2.66 -2.62 8.39
C THR A 33 2.99 -2.31 6.91
N PRO A 34 3.43 -1.09 6.58
CA PRO A 34 3.92 -0.75 5.24
C PRO A 34 4.88 -1.78 4.63
N GLN A 35 5.80 -2.31 5.44
CA GLN A 35 6.82 -3.26 4.99
C GLN A 35 6.21 -4.63 4.66
N GLU A 36 5.25 -5.10 5.46
CA GLU A 36 4.52 -6.35 5.19
C GLU A 36 3.65 -6.22 3.94
N VAL A 37 2.98 -5.07 3.77
CA VAL A 37 2.14 -4.79 2.60
C VAL A 37 2.95 -4.79 1.30
N GLN A 38 4.11 -4.12 1.29
CA GLN A 38 5.00 -4.09 0.13
C GLN A 38 5.56 -5.46 -0.25
N SER A 39 5.72 -6.35 0.74
CA SER A 39 6.24 -7.70 0.52
C SER A 39 5.15 -8.70 0.14
N SER A 40 3.87 -8.29 0.17
CA SER A 40 2.74 -9.18 -0.09
C SER A 40 2.58 -9.44 -1.60
N PRO A 41 2.71 -10.70 -2.06
CA PRO A 41 2.53 -11.02 -3.48
C PRO A 41 1.13 -10.69 -4.02
N GLU A 42 0.10 -10.79 -3.16
CA GLU A 42 -1.27 -10.46 -3.53
C GLU A 42 -1.46 -8.96 -3.75
N VAL A 43 -0.84 -8.13 -2.88
CA VAL A 43 -0.84 -6.67 -3.02
C VAL A 43 -0.05 -6.25 -4.25
N ILE A 44 1.14 -6.82 -4.46
CA ILE A 44 1.97 -6.52 -5.63
C ILE A 44 1.18 -6.78 -6.92
N LYS A 45 0.54 -7.95 -7.01
CA LYS A 45 -0.26 -8.34 -8.17
C LYS A 45 -1.47 -7.43 -8.40
N ALA A 46 -2.11 -6.97 -7.33
CA ALA A 46 -3.34 -6.19 -7.42
C ALA A 46 -3.13 -4.67 -7.56
N TYR A 47 -2.03 -4.12 -7.03
CA TYR A 47 -1.85 -2.67 -6.84
C TYR A 47 -0.51 -2.10 -7.31
N LEU A 48 0.59 -2.87 -7.27
CA LEU A 48 1.93 -2.31 -7.55
C LEU A 48 2.44 -2.65 -8.94
N GLY A 49 1.96 -3.74 -9.57
CA GLY A 49 2.54 -4.23 -10.82
C GLY A 49 4.05 -4.49 -10.69
N GLU A 50 4.75 -4.65 -11.81
CA GLU A 50 6.22 -4.81 -11.80
C GLU A 50 6.98 -3.47 -11.68
N GLU A 51 6.31 -2.30 -11.74
CA GLU A 51 7.01 -1.01 -11.97
C GLU A 51 6.79 0.13 -10.95
N ASP A 52 5.84 0.10 -10.02
CA ASP A 52 5.50 1.32 -9.25
C ASP A 52 6.04 1.42 -7.82
N LEU A 53 7.20 0.81 -7.53
CA LEU A 53 7.85 1.00 -6.21
C LEU A 53 8.84 2.17 -6.15
N TYR A 54 9.25 2.77 -7.27
CA TYR A 54 10.26 3.84 -7.27
C TYR A 54 10.14 4.90 -8.39
N ALA A 55 9.07 4.91 -9.20
CA ALA A 55 9.03 5.69 -10.44
C ALA A 55 8.86 7.23 -10.29
N THR A 56 8.49 7.77 -9.12
CA THR A 56 8.09 9.19 -9.01
C THR A 56 9.08 10.08 -8.24
N ARG A 57 10.29 9.62 -7.92
CA ARG A 57 11.33 10.47 -7.30
C ARG A 57 12.49 10.71 -8.27
N ALA A 58 12.22 11.51 -9.30
CA ALA A 58 13.22 12.21 -10.11
C ALA A 58 13.32 13.68 -9.67
#